data_AF-A0A699K6K2-F1
#
_entry.id   AF-A0A699K6K2-F1
#
_cell.length_a   1.000
_cell.length_b   1.000
_cell.length_c   1.000
_cell.angle_alpha   90.00
_cell.angle_beta   90.00
_cell.angle_gamma   90.00
#
_symmetry.space_group_name_H-M   'P 1'
#
loop_
_entity.id
_entity.type
_entity.pdbx_description
1 polymer ?
#
loop_
_entity_poly.entity_id
_entity_poly.type
_entity_poly.pdbx_seq_one_letter_code
_entity_poly.pdbx_strand_id
1 'polypeptide(L)' 'MKTALTVILILNDGDDSFATAITIGLQTSNLKQSTEVFELSLERYGVTDVKAAGSVTLFVESNGVKQV' A
#
# COMPACT_ATOMS: atom_id res chain seq x y z
N MET A 1 -23.92 -9.68 -5.05
CA MET A 1 -23.08 -9.16 -3.95
C MET A 1 -22.23 -8.03 -4.52
N LYS A 2 -22.39 -6.79 -4.05
CA LYS A 2 -21.47 -5.69 -4.41
C LYS A 2 -20.30 -5.76 -3.44
N THR A 3 -19.29 -6.54 -3.77
CA THR A 3 -18.04 -6.57 -3.00
C THR A 3 -17.23 -5.35 -3.43
N ALA A 4 -16.73 -4.57 -2.47
CA ALA A 4 -15.79 -3.51 -2.81
C ALA A 4 -14.58 -4.14 -3.48
N LEU A 5 -14.30 -3.71 -4.72
CA LEU A 5 -13.30 -4.33 -5.58
C LEU A 5 -11.88 -4.05 -5.06
N THR A 6 -11.68 -2.99 -4.26
CA THR A 6 -10.40 -2.68 -3.60
C THR A 6 -10.57 -2.02 -2.25
N VAL A 7 -9.73 -2.43 -1.29
CA VAL A 7 -9.58 -1.80 0.01
C VAL A 7 -8.17 -1.19 0.06
N ILE A 8 -8.09 0.15 0.03
CA ILE A 8 -6.83 0.89 0.21
C ILE A 8 -6.72 1.31 1.66
N LEU A 9 -5.73 0.78 2.37
CA LEU A 9 -5.44 1.14 3.76
C LEU A 9 -4.23 2.10 3.77
N ILE A 10 -4.47 3.36 4.12
CA ILE A 10 -3.40 4.35 4.33
C ILE A 10 -3.16 4.45 5.82
N LEU A 11 -2.03 3.93 6.27
CA LEU A 11 -1.66 3.88 7.69
C LEU A 11 -0.48 4.82 7.90
N ASN A 12 -0.62 5.74 8.85
CA ASN A 12 0.48 6.57 9.33
C ASN A 12 0.94 5.96 10.66
N ASP A 13 1.68 4.85 10.57
CA ASP A 13 2.06 4.07 11.73
C ASP A 13 3.37 4.65 12.30
N GLY A 14 3.26 5.38 13.42
CA GLY A 14 4.42 5.87 14.16
C GLY A 14 5.17 4.77 14.92
N ASP A 15 4.53 3.59 15.10
CA ASP A 15 5.01 2.49 15.94
C ASP A 15 4.91 1.11 15.25
N ASP A 16 4.82 1.06 13.91
CA ASP A 16 4.87 -0.15 13.05
C ASP A 16 3.88 -1.30 13.37
N SER A 17 2.97 -1.15 14.33
CA SER A 17 2.26 -2.27 14.94
C SER A 17 1.01 -2.70 14.18
N PHE A 18 0.25 -1.76 13.61
CA PHE A 18 -1.00 -2.07 12.92
C PHE A 18 -0.78 -2.45 11.47
N ALA A 19 0.09 -1.74 10.76
CA ALA A 19 0.47 -2.08 9.39
C ALA A 19 1.12 -3.48 9.31
N THR A 20 1.95 -3.82 10.29
CA THR A 20 2.57 -5.15 10.41
C THR A 20 1.53 -6.22 10.71
N ALA A 21 0.59 -5.99 11.62
CA ALA A 21 -0.46 -6.97 11.95
C ALA A 21 -1.34 -7.31 10.73
N ILE A 22 -1.76 -6.29 9.96
CA ILE A 22 -2.52 -6.49 8.71
C ILE A 22 -1.67 -7.26 7.69
N THR A 23 -0.41 -6.88 7.51
CA THR A 23 0.49 -7.52 6.54
C THR A 23 0.73 -9.00 6.87
N ILE A 24 1.00 -9.33 8.13
CA ILE A 24 1.17 -10.71 8.60
C ILE A 24 -0.13 -11.50 8.44
N GLY A 25 -1.27 -10.92 8.82
CA GLY A 25 -2.57 -11.57 8.66
C GLY A 25 -2.86 -11.92 7.20
N LEU A 26 -2.57 -11.00 6.28
CA LEU A 26 -2.79 -11.21 4.84
C LEU A 26 -1.74 -12.12 4.18
N GLN A 27 -0.53 -12.23 4.72
CA GLN A 27 0.45 -13.23 4.26
C GLN A 27 -0.03 -14.68 4.43
N THR A 28 -0.95 -14.95 5.37
CA THR A 28 -1.53 -16.28 5.55
C THR A 28 -2.60 -16.64 4.52
N SER A 29 -3.00 -15.67 3.69
CA SER A 29 -3.96 -15.88 2.60
C SER A 29 -3.25 -16.29 1.30
N ASN A 30 -4.00 -16.83 0.32
CA ASN A 30 -3.46 -17.15 -1.01
C ASN A 30 -3.14 -15.90 -1.87
N LEU A 31 -3.01 -14.72 -1.25
CA LEU A 31 -2.71 -13.47 -1.91
C LEU A 31 -1.19 -13.31 -2.08
N LYS A 32 -0.78 -12.89 -3.26
CA LYS A 32 0.61 -12.54 -3.57
C LYS A 32 0.88 -11.10 -3.14
N GLN A 33 1.96 -10.91 -2.38
CA GLN A 33 2.41 -9.58 -1.97
C GLN A 33 3.27 -8.95 -3.09
N SER A 34 3.06 -7.67 -3.36
CA SER A 34 3.88 -6.85 -4.25
C SER A 34 4.12 -5.51 -3.60
N THR A 35 5.38 -5.08 -3.52
CA THR A 35 5.73 -3.78 -2.96
C THR A 35 6.08 -2.83 -4.11
N GLU A 36 5.39 -1.71 -4.19
CA GLU A 36 5.68 -0.62 -5.12
C GLU A 36 6.25 0.56 -4.34
N VAL A 37 7.38 1.10 -4.77
CA VAL A 37 7.95 2.32 -4.19
C VAL A 37 7.50 3.51 -5.03
N PHE A 38 7.09 4.58 -4.38
CA PHE A 38 6.73 5.82 -5.06
C PHE A 38 7.58 6.98 -4.56
N GLU A 39 7.80 7.92 -5.47
CA GLU A 39 8.39 9.22 -5.18
C GLU A 39 7.54 10.26 -5.93
N LEU A 40 7.00 11.22 -5.18
CA LEU A 40 6.16 12.29 -5.69
C LEU A 40 6.86 13.63 -5.45
N SER A 41 7.06 14.37 -6.54
CA SER A 41 7.56 15.74 -6.49
C SER A 41 6.52 16.67 -5.87
N LEU A 42 6.97 17.50 -4.94
CA LEU A 42 6.16 18.55 -4.31
C LEU A 42 6.43 19.93 -4.91
N GLU A 43 7.19 20.01 -6.00
CA GLU A 43 7.57 21.28 -6.65
C GLU A 43 6.36 22.11 -7.07
N ARG A 44 5.27 21.46 -7.50
CA ARG A 44 4.01 22.13 -7.84
C ARG A 44 3.38 22.90 -6.66
N TYR A 45 3.82 22.60 -5.44
CA TYR A 45 3.42 23.26 -4.20
C TYR A 45 4.49 24.23 -3.67
N GLY A 46 5.54 24.51 -4.44
CA GLY A 46 6.63 25.38 -4.04
C GLY A 46 7.60 24.76 -3.03
N VAL A 47 7.53 23.44 -2.83
CA VAL A 47 8.38 22.71 -1.89
C VAL A 47 9.44 21.94 -2.69
N THR A 48 10.69 22.39 -2.61
CA THR A 48 11.83 21.84 -3.38
C THR A 48 12.74 20.95 -2.54
N ASP A 49 12.73 21.15 -1.22
CA ASP A 49 13.75 20.57 -0.33
C ASP A 49 13.34 19.21 0.23
N VAL A 50 12.07 18.83 0.06
CA VAL A 50 11.51 17.56 0.50
C VAL A 50 10.66 16.94 -0.60
N LYS A 51 10.70 15.60 -0.64
CA LYS A 51 9.93 14.77 -1.56
C LYS A 51 9.01 13.87 -0.75
N ALA A 52 7.80 13.64 -1.27
CA ALA A 52 6.92 12.64 -0.67
C ALA A 52 7.30 11.27 -1.26
N ALA A 53 7.91 10.42 -0.44
CA ALA A 53 8.31 9.08 -0.84
C ALA A 53 7.76 8.06 0.15
N GLY A 54 7.51 6.85 -0.33
CA GLY A 54 7.01 5.76 0.49
C GLY A 54 6.94 4.45 -0.27
N SER A 55 6.55 3.40 0.44
CA SER A 55 6.26 2.10 -0.13
C SER A 55 4.79 1.78 0.03
N VAL A 56 4.20 1.16 -0.99
CA VAL A 56 2.85 0.63 -0.99
C VAL A 56 2.97 -0.88 -1.05
N THR A 57 2.40 -1.55 -0.06
CA THR A 57 2.25 -3.00 -0.08
C THR A 57 0.89 -3.35 -0.68
N LEU A 58 0.91 -4.01 -1.83
CA LEU A 58 -0.26 -4.50 -2.55
C LEU A 58 -0.41 -6.00 -2.28
N PHE A 59 -1.64 -6.44 -2.10
CA PHE A 59 -2.00 -7.87 -2.04
C PHE A 59 -2.88 -8.17 -3.25
N VAL A 60 -2.41 -9.05 -4.13
CA VAL A 60 -3.11 -9.42 -5.38
C VAL A 60 -3.47 -10.90 -5.37
N GLU A 61 -4.52 -11.28 -6.09
CA GLU A 61 -4.84 -12.70 -6.26
C GLU A 61 -3.72 -13.44 -7.03
N SER A 62 -3.65 -14.75 -6.86
CA SER A 62 -2.63 -15.62 -7.49
C SER A 62 -2.64 -15.60 -9.02
N ASN A 63 -3.74 -15.16 -9.63
CA ASN A 63 -3.89 -14.91 -11.06
C ASN A 63 -3.21 -13.60 -11.54
N GLY A 64 -2.62 -12.82 -10.63
CA GLY A 64 -1.95 -11.55 -10.94
C GLY A 64 -2.90 -10.39 -11.26
N VAL A 65 -4.21 -10.60 -11.15
CA VAL A 65 -5.20 -9.55 -11.34
C VAL A 65 -5.12 -8.62 -10.13
N LYS A 66 -4.69 -7.38 -10.37
CA LYS A 66 -4.89 -6.28 -9.42
C LYS A 66 -6.39 -6.12 -9.28
N GLN A 67 -6.94 -6.43 -8.10
CA GLN A 67 -8.30 -5.97 -7.82
C GLN A 67 -8.21 -4.44 -7.70
N VAL A 68 -9.13 -3.73 -8.39
CA VAL A 68 -9.09 -2.25 -8.60
C VAL A 68 -10.12 -1.54 -7.74
#